data_AF-A0A7L4I594-F1
#
_entry.id   AF-A0A7L4I594-F1
#
_cell.length_a   1.000
_cell.length_b   1.000
_cell.length_c   1.000
_cell.angle_alpha   90.00
_cell.angle_beta   90.00
_cell.angle_gamma   90.00
#
_symmetry.space_group_name_H-M   'P 1'
#
loop_
_entity.id
_entity.type
_entity.pdbx_description
1 polymer ?
#
loop_
_entity_poly.entity_id
_entity_poly.type
_entity_poly.pdbx_seq_one_letter_code
_entity_poly.pdbx_strand_id
1 'polypeptide(L)'
;GSCFESRVVVVCEKMMSRACWAKSKHLIHSKTFRGMTLLHLAAAQGYATLIQTLIKWRTKHADSIDLELEVDPLNVDHFSCTPLMWACALGHMDAAVVLYKWDRRAISIPDSLGRLPLAIARSRGHVKLAECLEQLQRDEQTQLGQNPRV
;
A
#
# COMPACT_ATOMS: atom_id res chain seq x y z
N GLY A 1 10.54 13.28 7.77
CA GLY A 1 9.76 13.12 6.53
C GLY A 1 10.02 14.30 5.62
N SER A 2 10.15 14.08 4.32
CA SER A 2 10.51 15.16 3.38
C SER A 2 9.42 16.24 3.34
N CYS A 3 9.81 17.52 3.19
CA CYS A 3 8.88 18.64 3.06
C CYS A 3 7.81 18.39 1.97
N PHE A 4 8.14 17.62 0.92
CA PHE A 4 7.22 17.32 -0.16
C PHE A 4 6.11 16.36 0.25
N GLU A 5 6.44 15.24 0.90
CA GLU A 5 5.44 14.27 1.39
C GLU A 5 4.44 14.97 2.32
N SER A 6 4.92 15.79 3.25
CA SER A 6 4.05 16.55 4.16
C SER A 6 3.12 17.50 3.41
N ARG A 7 3.59 18.17 2.35
CA ARG A 7 2.72 19.02 1.52
C ARG A 7 1.65 18.22 0.79
N VAL A 8 2.00 17.05 0.24
CA VAL A 8 1.05 16.15 -0.41
C VAL A 8 0.01 15.67 0.59
N VAL A 9 0.42 15.25 1.79
CA VAL A 9 -0.49 14.85 2.88
C VAL A 9 -1.44 15.99 3.25
N VAL A 10 -0.96 17.22 3.43
CA VAL A 10 -1.80 18.38 3.74
C VAL A 10 -2.81 18.66 2.63
N VAL A 11 -2.42 18.51 1.37
CA VAL A 11 -3.34 18.64 0.24
C VAL A 11 -4.42 17.55 0.30
N CYS A 12 -4.04 16.29 0.50
CA CYS A 12 -4.99 15.20 0.68
C CYS A 12 -5.94 15.47 1.85
N GLU A 13 -5.44 15.91 3.00
CA GLU A 13 -6.25 16.24 4.18
C GLU A 13 -7.25 17.37 3.93
N LYS A 14 -6.82 18.44 3.24
CA LYS A 14 -7.71 19.53 2.83
C LYS A 14 -8.76 19.10 1.81
N MET A 15 -8.41 18.16 0.91
CA MET A 15 -9.36 17.57 -0.03
C MET A 15 -10.39 16.71 0.73
N MET A 16 -9.96 15.93 1.71
CA MET A 16 -10.84 15.11 2.57
C MET A 16 -11.79 15.94 3.44
N SER A 17 -11.37 17.11 3.95
CA SER A 17 -12.22 17.94 4.82
C SER A 17 -13.34 18.66 4.07
N ARG A 18 -13.29 18.70 2.73
CA ARG A 18 -14.31 19.33 1.89
C ARG A 18 -15.31 18.27 1.43
N ALA A 19 -16.44 18.18 2.13
CA ALA A 19 -17.51 17.20 1.93
C ALA A 19 -18.21 17.19 0.54
N CYS A 20 -17.70 17.88 -0.47
CA CYS A 20 -18.33 18.03 -1.78
C CYS A 20 -17.46 17.44 -2.90
N TRP A 21 -17.27 16.13 -2.90
CA TRP A 21 -16.79 15.39 -4.08
C TRP A 21 -17.84 14.41 -4.64
N ALA A 22 -19.03 14.36 -4.04
CA ALA A 22 -20.15 13.49 -4.45
C ALA A 22 -20.76 13.78 -5.84
N LYS A 23 -20.19 14.69 -6.64
CA LYS A 23 -20.70 15.05 -7.98
C LYS A 23 -19.81 14.65 -9.15
N SER A 24 -18.58 14.21 -8.91
CA SER A 24 -17.78 13.60 -9.99
C SER A 24 -18.09 12.11 -10.03
N LYS A 25 -18.97 11.70 -10.94
CA LYS A 25 -19.33 10.28 -11.15
C LYS A 25 -18.20 9.44 -11.75
N HIS A 26 -17.08 10.06 -12.10
CA HIS A 26 -15.89 9.41 -12.59
C HIS A 26 -14.68 10.26 -12.19
N LEU A 27 -13.78 9.70 -11.38
CA LEU A 27 -12.37 10.05 -11.51
C LEU A 27 -11.99 9.77 -12.97
N ILE A 28 -11.69 10.82 -13.73
CA ILE A 28 -11.15 10.65 -15.08
C ILE A 28 -9.79 9.97 -14.89
N HIS A 29 -9.77 8.65 -15.07
CA HIS A 29 -8.57 7.85 -15.12
C HIS A 29 -7.77 8.30 -16.35
N SER A 30 -6.96 9.35 -16.19
CA SER A 30 -5.91 9.62 -17.17
C SER A 30 -5.03 8.38 -17.24
N LYS A 31 -4.58 7.99 -18.44
CA LYS A 31 -3.76 6.79 -18.65
C LYS A 31 -2.74 6.62 -17.52
N THR A 32 -2.98 5.67 -16.61
CA THR A 32 -2.08 5.40 -15.50
C THR A 32 -0.75 4.96 -16.09
N PHE A 33 0.36 5.50 -15.58
CA PHE A 33 1.66 5.10 -16.07
C PHE A 33 1.89 3.64 -15.69
N ARG A 34 1.85 2.75 -16.69
CA ARG A 34 2.04 1.30 -16.53
C ARG A 34 1.02 0.63 -15.59
N GLY A 35 -0.20 1.14 -15.51
CA GLY A 35 -1.22 0.58 -14.61
C GLY A 35 -1.01 0.91 -13.13
N MET A 36 -0.06 1.79 -12.80
CA MET A 36 0.18 2.18 -11.40
C MET A 36 -0.96 3.06 -10.88
N THR A 37 -1.48 2.68 -9.72
CA THR A 37 -2.40 3.51 -8.93
C THR A 37 -1.65 4.52 -8.06
N LEU A 38 -2.38 5.45 -7.43
CA LEU A 38 -1.82 6.34 -6.41
C LEU A 38 -1.06 5.59 -5.32
N LEU A 39 -1.57 4.43 -4.89
CA LEU A 39 -0.95 3.64 -3.83
C LEU A 39 0.39 3.04 -4.27
N HIS A 40 0.52 2.63 -5.54
CA HIS A 40 1.79 2.17 -6.10
C HIS A 40 2.84 3.28 -6.08
N LEU A 41 2.47 4.50 -6.48
CA LEU A 41 3.38 5.64 -6.51
C LEU A 41 3.81 6.04 -5.09
N ALA A 42 2.88 6.07 -4.12
CA ALA A 42 3.19 6.36 -2.73
C ALA A 42 4.16 5.32 -2.14
N ALA A 43 3.94 4.04 -2.44
CA ALA A 43 4.81 2.95 -2.01
C ALA A 43 6.21 3.02 -2.65
N ALA A 44 6.27 3.30 -3.95
CA ALA A 44 7.53 3.43 -4.68
C ALA A 44 8.36 4.65 -4.24
N GLN A 45 7.75 5.65 -3.61
CA GLN A 45 8.46 6.81 -3.03
C GLN A 45 8.69 6.68 -1.52
N GLY A 46 8.22 5.60 -0.90
CA GLY A 46 8.34 5.38 0.54
C GLY A 46 7.50 6.33 1.38
N TYR A 47 6.42 6.90 0.84
CA TYR A 47 5.57 7.88 1.53
C TYR A 47 4.61 7.19 2.50
N ALA A 48 5.16 6.61 3.57
CA ALA A 48 4.41 5.89 4.60
C ALA A 48 3.31 6.75 5.24
N THR A 49 3.53 8.06 5.40
CA THR A 49 2.54 8.97 5.98
C THR A 49 1.37 9.16 5.02
N LEU A 50 1.65 9.32 3.73
CA LEU A 50 0.61 9.39 2.71
C LEU A 50 -0.21 8.10 2.65
N ILE A 51 0.44 6.93 2.67
CA ILE A 51 -0.24 5.63 2.72
C ILE A 51 -1.17 5.57 3.94
N GLN A 52 -0.68 5.95 5.12
CA GLN A 52 -1.49 5.97 6.34
C GLN A 52 -2.69 6.92 6.25
N THR A 53 -2.53 8.05 5.58
CA THR A 53 -3.61 9.01 5.30
C THR A 53 -4.64 8.43 4.32
N LEU A 54 -4.20 7.73 3.26
CA LEU A 54 -5.09 7.05 2.31
C LEU A 54 -5.90 5.93 2.99
N ILE A 55 -5.29 5.18 3.93
CA ILE A 55 -6.00 4.18 4.76
C ILE A 55 -7.15 4.83 5.53
N LYS A 56 -6.86 5.94 6.23
CA LYS A 56 -7.87 6.68 7.02
C LYS A 56 -8.96 7.26 6.13
N TRP A 57 -8.64 7.57 4.88
CA TRP A 57 -9.61 8.09 3.93
C TRP A 57 -10.56 6.99 3.47
N ARG A 58 -10.02 5.82 3.09
CA ARG A 58 -10.81 4.65 2.68
C ARG A 58 -11.84 4.25 3.75
N THR A 59 -11.44 4.24 5.02
CA THR A 59 -12.36 3.87 6.11
C THR A 59 -13.48 4.89 6.34
N LYS A 60 -13.27 6.17 5.97
CA LYS A 60 -14.29 7.24 6.10
C LYS A 60 -15.24 7.34 4.90
N HIS A 61 -14.83 6.84 3.73
CA HIS A 61 -15.56 6.95 2.47
C HIS A 61 -15.69 5.59 1.77
N ALA A 62 -16.13 4.57 2.51
CA ALA A 62 -16.25 3.19 2.00
C ALA A 62 -17.22 3.08 0.80
N ASP A 63 -18.14 4.03 0.61
CA ASP A 63 -19.13 3.99 -0.46
C ASP A 63 -18.63 4.55 -1.82
N SER A 64 -17.38 5.04 -1.88
CA SER A 64 -16.81 5.66 -3.09
C SER A 64 -16.02 4.66 -3.93
N ILE A 65 -16.69 4.01 -4.90
CA ILE A 65 -16.11 3.01 -5.83
C ILE A 65 -14.81 3.50 -6.51
N ASP A 66 -14.79 4.75 -6.95
CA ASP A 66 -13.62 5.34 -7.64
C ASP A 66 -12.38 5.43 -6.75
N LEU A 67 -12.59 5.63 -5.44
CA LEU A 67 -11.49 5.66 -4.48
C LEU A 67 -10.97 4.25 -4.20
N GLU A 68 -11.88 3.27 -4.14
CA GLU A 68 -11.52 1.89 -3.84
C GLU A 68 -10.52 1.31 -4.84
N LEU A 69 -10.64 1.66 -6.12
CA LEU A 69 -9.75 1.18 -7.19
C LEU A 69 -8.33 1.77 -7.12
N GLU A 70 -8.20 3.03 -6.71
CA GLU A 70 -6.90 3.74 -6.60
C GLU A 70 -6.12 3.38 -5.34
N VAL A 71 -6.82 2.98 -4.28
CA VAL A 71 -6.24 2.70 -2.96
C VAL A 71 -6.46 1.27 -2.49
N ASP A 72 -6.64 0.33 -3.42
CA ASP A 72 -6.62 -1.10 -3.12
C ASP A 72 -5.17 -1.58 -2.93
N PRO A 73 -4.78 -2.06 -1.73
CA PRO A 73 -3.43 -2.57 -1.46
C PRO A 73 -3.09 -3.86 -2.22
N LEU A 74 -4.08 -4.54 -2.80
CA LEU A 74 -3.90 -5.78 -3.56
C LEU A 74 -3.90 -5.57 -5.08
N ASN A 75 -4.21 -4.35 -5.55
CA ASN A 75 -4.18 -4.05 -6.97
C ASN A 75 -2.74 -4.21 -7.51
N VAL A 76 -2.64 -4.52 -8.79
CA VAL A 76 -1.37 -4.79 -9.46
C VAL A 76 -1.19 -3.91 -10.69
N ASP A 77 0.04 -3.48 -10.91
CA ASP A 77 0.42 -2.77 -12.12
C ASP A 77 0.59 -3.72 -13.33
N HIS A 78 1.03 -3.19 -14.48
CA HIS A 78 1.25 -4.00 -15.70
C HIS A 78 2.35 -5.09 -15.56
N PHE A 79 3.17 -5.05 -14.51
CA PHE A 79 4.15 -6.10 -14.20
C PHE A 79 3.62 -7.10 -13.17
N SER A 80 2.34 -7.01 -12.83
CA SER A 80 1.71 -7.72 -11.72
C SER A 80 2.32 -7.38 -10.35
N CYS A 81 2.98 -6.23 -10.21
CA CYS A 81 3.56 -5.81 -8.95
C CYS A 81 2.51 -5.09 -8.09
N THR A 82 2.39 -5.48 -6.82
CA THR A 82 1.56 -4.76 -5.83
C THR A 82 2.29 -3.52 -5.29
N PRO A 83 1.59 -2.57 -4.62
CA PRO A 83 2.23 -1.50 -3.89
C PRO A 83 3.26 -2.00 -2.86
N LEU A 84 2.95 -3.07 -2.11
CA LEU A 84 3.89 -3.67 -1.17
C LEU A 84 5.18 -4.11 -1.86
N MET A 85 5.06 -4.67 -3.07
CA MET A 85 6.20 -5.11 -3.85
C MET A 85 7.11 -3.95 -4.28
N TRP A 86 6.55 -2.80 -4.64
CA TRP A 86 7.32 -1.58 -4.92
C TRP A 86 8.07 -1.06 -3.68
N ALA A 87 7.43 -1.05 -2.51
CA ALA A 87 8.10 -0.69 -1.26
C ALA A 87 9.24 -1.66 -0.91
N CYS A 88 9.02 -2.97 -1.08
CA CYS A 88 10.03 -4.02 -0.90
C CYS A 88 11.19 -3.87 -1.89
N ALA A 89 10.88 -3.60 -3.16
CA ALA A 89 11.85 -3.44 -4.23
C ALA A 89 12.82 -2.27 -4.03
N LEU A 90 12.35 -1.19 -3.39
CA LEU A 90 13.11 0.03 -3.20
C LEU A 90 13.59 0.23 -1.75
N GLY A 91 13.33 -0.75 -0.88
CA GLY A 91 13.84 -0.76 0.49
C GLY A 91 13.11 0.18 1.44
N HIS A 92 11.89 0.59 1.10
CA HIS A 92 11.09 1.50 1.92
C HIS A 92 10.42 0.75 3.08
N MET A 93 11.19 0.54 4.16
CA MET A 93 10.79 -0.21 5.36
C MET A 93 9.42 0.23 5.90
N ASP A 94 9.26 1.51 6.22
CA ASP A 94 8.05 2.02 6.89
C ASP A 94 6.81 1.85 6.00
N ALA A 95 6.95 2.14 4.70
CA ALA A 95 5.86 1.95 3.73
C ALA A 95 5.49 0.47 3.60
N ALA A 96 6.48 -0.43 3.53
CA ALA A 96 6.23 -1.87 3.45
C ALA A 96 5.51 -2.41 4.70
N VAL A 97 5.92 -1.97 5.90
CA VAL A 97 5.26 -2.35 7.16
C VAL A 97 3.82 -1.85 7.22
N VAL A 98 3.57 -0.60 6.81
CA VAL A 98 2.20 -0.04 6.78
C VAL A 98 1.32 -0.82 5.79
N LEU A 99 1.83 -1.09 4.58
CA LEU A 99 1.09 -1.84 3.55
C LEU A 99 0.80 -3.29 3.99
N TYR A 100 1.78 -3.98 4.58
CA TYR A 100 1.58 -5.33 5.10
C TYR A 100 0.50 -5.36 6.20
N LYS A 101 0.54 -4.39 7.13
CA LYS A 101 -0.46 -4.30 8.20
C LYS A 101 -1.85 -3.91 7.68
N TRP A 102 -1.92 -3.17 6.57
CA TRP A 102 -3.18 -2.84 5.92
C TRP A 102 -3.84 -4.09 5.33
N ASP A 103 -3.14 -4.82 4.45
CA ASP A 103 -3.63 -6.08 3.92
C ASP A 103 -2.49 -7.09 3.75
N ARG A 104 -2.51 -8.08 4.63
CA ARG A 104 -1.47 -9.12 4.75
C ARG A 104 -1.45 -10.03 3.53
N ARG A 105 -2.55 -10.15 2.80
CA ARG A 105 -2.64 -10.97 1.57
C ARG A 105 -1.68 -10.46 0.49
N ALA A 106 -1.29 -9.17 0.53
CA ALA A 106 -0.34 -8.59 -0.41
C ALA A 106 1.01 -9.31 -0.44
N ILE A 107 1.43 -9.95 0.67
CA ILE A 107 2.72 -10.62 0.78
C ILE A 107 2.80 -11.93 -0.03
N SER A 108 1.66 -12.49 -0.42
CA SER A 108 1.57 -13.74 -1.19
C SER A 108 1.20 -13.54 -2.66
N ILE A 109 1.11 -12.29 -3.13
CA ILE A 109 0.82 -11.99 -4.54
C ILE A 109 2.14 -11.99 -5.33
N PRO A 110 2.29 -12.85 -6.35
CA PRO A 110 3.49 -12.88 -7.20
C PRO A 110 3.44 -11.82 -8.31
N ASP A 111 4.62 -11.37 -8.74
CA ASP A 111 4.75 -10.59 -9.97
C ASP A 111 4.64 -11.46 -11.23
N SER A 112 4.76 -10.82 -12.39
CA SER A 112 4.78 -11.48 -13.71
C SER A 112 5.91 -12.50 -13.90
N LEU A 113 6.92 -12.49 -13.03
CA LEU A 113 8.03 -13.46 -13.00
C LEU A 113 7.86 -14.51 -11.90
N GLY A 114 6.72 -14.54 -11.20
CA GLY A 114 6.46 -15.47 -10.10
C GLY A 114 7.16 -15.12 -8.78
N ARG A 115 7.75 -13.93 -8.66
CA ARG A 115 8.50 -13.51 -7.46
C ARG A 115 7.56 -12.89 -6.43
N LEU A 116 7.76 -13.25 -5.17
CA LEU A 116 7.05 -12.66 -4.03
C LEU A 116 7.75 -11.39 -3.51
N PRO A 117 7.04 -10.48 -2.80
CA PRO A 117 7.62 -9.25 -2.25
C PRO A 117 8.88 -9.48 -1.40
N LEU A 118 8.89 -10.53 -0.57
CA LEU A 118 10.04 -10.89 0.26
C LEU A 118 11.25 -11.34 -0.57
N ALA A 119 11.02 -12.11 -1.64
CA ALA A 119 12.08 -12.55 -2.55
C ALA A 119 12.69 -11.35 -3.30
N ILE A 120 11.83 -10.41 -3.71
CA ILE A 120 12.27 -9.17 -4.36
C ILE A 120 13.12 -8.32 -3.42
N ALA A 121 12.67 -8.09 -2.18
CA ALA A 121 13.45 -7.35 -1.18
C ALA A 121 14.84 -7.95 -0.99
N ARG A 122 14.93 -9.28 -0.86
CA ARG A 122 16.22 -10.00 -0.75
C ARG A 122 17.09 -9.85 -1.98
N SER A 123 16.54 -10.07 -3.18
CA SER A 123 17.28 -9.99 -4.44
C SER A 123 17.88 -8.60 -4.70
N ARG A 124 17.28 -7.56 -4.10
CA ARG A 124 17.74 -6.16 -4.17
C ARG A 124 18.56 -5.72 -2.96
N GLY A 125 18.90 -6.62 -2.04
CA GLY A 125 19.74 -6.33 -0.87
C GLY A 125 19.00 -5.73 0.34
N HIS A 126 17.68 -5.62 0.30
CA HIS A 126 16.85 -5.13 1.39
C HIS A 126 16.52 -6.25 2.40
N VAL A 127 17.55 -6.97 2.86
CA VAL A 127 17.42 -8.16 3.72
C VAL A 127 16.71 -7.84 5.03
N LYS A 128 17.08 -6.75 5.70
CA LYS A 128 16.43 -6.31 6.96
C LYS A 128 14.93 -6.06 6.81
N LEU A 129 14.50 -5.53 5.66
CA LEU A 129 13.07 -5.32 5.37
C LEU A 129 12.35 -6.66 5.24
N ALA A 130 12.95 -7.59 4.49
CA ALA A 130 12.38 -8.92 4.32
C ALA A 130 12.26 -9.67 5.65
N GLU A 131 13.31 -9.63 6.48
CA GLU A 131 13.32 -10.22 7.83
C GLU A 131 12.27 -9.59 8.75
N CYS A 132 12.09 -8.26 8.68
CA CYS A 132 11.08 -7.56 9.44
C CYS A 132 9.66 -8.04 9.09
N LEU A 133 9.34 -8.12 7.81
CA LEU A 133 8.03 -8.61 7.36
C LEU A 133 7.80 -10.09 7.72
N GLU A 134 8.82 -10.94 7.65
CA GLU A 134 8.73 -12.34 8.09
C GLU A 134 8.51 -12.48 9.59
N GLN A 135 9.15 -11.64 10.40
CA GLN A 135 8.89 -11.63 11.83
C GLN A 135 7.43 -11.25 12.10
N LEU A 136 6.90 -10.23 11.41
CA LEU A 136 5.49 -9.85 11.53
C LEU A 136 4.54 -10.99 11.13
N GLN A 137 4.86 -11.77 10.10
CA GLN A 137 4.08 -12.97 9.73
C GLN A 137 4.11 -14.05 10.83
N ARG A 138 5.27 -14.30 11.45
CA ARG A 138 5.41 -15.30 12.52
C ARG A 138 4.68 -14.90 13.79
N ASP A 139 4.78 -13.62 14.17
CA ASP A 139 4.11 -13.09 15.37
C ASP A 139 2.58 -13.24 15.23
N GLU A 140 2.06 -13.02 14.03
CA GLU A 140 0.63 -13.18 13.74
C GLU A 140 0.15 -14.63 13.82
N GLN A 141 0.89 -15.58 13.27
CA GLN A 141 0.55 -17.00 13.36
C GLN A 141 0.54 -17.49 14.81
N THR A 142 1.46 -16.95 15.63
CA THR A 142 1.53 -17.25 17.05
C THR A 142 0.30 -16.71 17.81
N GLN A 143 -0.16 -15.50 17.47
CA GLN A 143 -1.37 -14.92 18.08
C GLN A 143 -2.66 -15.65 17.67
N LEU A 144 -2.77 -16.09 16.41
CA LEU A 144 -3.92 -16.88 15.93
C LEU A 144 -3.98 -18.28 16.57
N GLY A 145 -2.82 -18.89 16.86
CA GLY A 145 -2.74 -20.18 17.55
C GLY A 145 -3.03 -20.13 19.06
N GLN A 146 -2.94 -18.94 19.68
CA GLN A 146 -3.18 -18.74 21.12
C GLN A 146 -4.61 -18.34 21.47
N ASN A 147 -5.50 -18.12 20.49
CA ASN A 147 -6.92 -17.88 20.71
C ASN A 147 -7.71 -19.18 20.47
N PRO A 148 -7.92 -20.04 21.49
CA PRO A 148 -8.91 -21.11 21.36
C PRO A 148 -10.27 -20.44 21.13
N ARG A 149 -10.91 -20.79 20.02
CA ARG A 149 -12.28 -20.36 19.69
C ARG A 149 -13.18 -20.73 20.87
N VAL A 150 -13.64 -19.73 21.63
CA VAL A 150 -14.81 -19.82 22.51
C VAL A 150 -16.07 -19.71 21.68
#